data_AF-A0A9E0A090-F1
#
_entry.id   AF-A0A9E0A090-F1
#
_cell.length_a   1.000
_cell.length_b   1.000
_cell.length_c   1.000
_cell.angle_alpha   90.00
_cell.angle_beta   90.00
_cell.angle_gamma   90.00
#
_symmetry.space_group_name_H-M   'P 1'
#
loop_
_entity.id
_entity.type
_entity.pdbx_description
1 polymer ?
#
loop_
_entity_poly.entity_id
_entity_poly.type
_entity_poly.pdbx_seq_one_letter_code
_entity_poly.pdbx_strand_id
1 'polypeptide(L)'
;MIPLILLVVILAVVAFYCVGIYNHMITLRNLYRNAFTQIDIQLKRRYDLIPNLVEAAKGYLAHERGTLEAVIKARNSALDASRTAAQSPGSAAAMTGLSQAEGALSGALSRLLA
;
A
#
# COMPACT_ATOMS: atom_id res chain seq x y z
N MET A 1 -3.15 11.23 -75.94
CA MET A 1 -2.75 12.18 -74.87
C MET A 1 -3.71 12.14 -73.68
N ILE A 2 -5.01 12.39 -73.84
CA ILE A 2 -6.02 12.36 -72.77
C ILE A 2 -6.03 11.06 -71.90
N PRO A 3 -5.99 9.84 -72.46
CA PRO A 3 -6.03 8.62 -71.64
C PRO A 3 -4.78 8.43 -70.76
N LEU A 4 -3.61 8.90 -71.23
CA LEU A 4 -2.36 8.87 -70.46
C LEU A 4 -2.43 9.84 -69.27
N ILE A 5 -3.00 11.03 -69.49
CA ILE A 5 -3.21 12.03 -68.42
C ILE A 5 -4.13 11.46 -67.34
N LEU A 6 -5.25 10.82 -67.73
CA LEU A 6 -6.17 10.18 -66.79
C LEU A 6 -5.49 9.07 -65.98
N LEU A 7 -4.67 8.23 -66.61
CA LEU A 7 -3.91 7.18 -65.93
C LEU A 7 -2.98 7.78 -64.86
N VAL A 8 -2.23 8.82 -65.20
CA VAL A 8 -1.30 9.49 -64.28
C VAL A 8 -2.04 10.13 -63.10
N VAL A 9 -3.19 10.78 -63.36
CA VAL A 9 -4.02 11.37 -62.29
C VAL A 9 -4.52 10.29 -61.34
N ILE A 10 -5.01 9.16 -61.86
CA ILE A 10 -5.47 8.03 -61.03
C ILE A 10 -4.32 7.50 -60.17
N LEU A 11 -3.14 7.31 -60.76
CA LEU A 11 -1.94 6.83 -60.05
C LEU A 11 -1.52 7.80 -58.95
N ALA A 12 -1.56 9.11 -59.22
CA ALA A 12 -1.27 10.13 -58.23
C ALA A 12 -2.27 10.10 -57.06
N VAL A 13 -3.57 9.99 -57.33
CA VAL A 13 -4.61 9.90 -56.30
C VAL A 13 -4.40 8.68 -55.40
N VAL A 14 -4.11 7.52 -55.99
CA VAL A 14 -3.81 6.29 -55.22
C VAL A 14 -2.56 6.46 -54.36
N ALA A 15 -1.50 7.06 -54.91
CA ALA A 15 -0.27 7.32 -54.16
C ALA A 15 -0.52 8.26 -52.96
N PHE A 16 -1.25 9.36 -53.15
CA PHE A 16 -1.62 10.27 -52.07
C PHE A 16 -2.50 9.59 -51.01
N TYR A 17 -3.43 8.74 -51.43
CA TYR A 17 -4.27 7.98 -50.51
C TYR A 17 -3.46 7.02 -49.63
N CYS A 18 -2.52 6.27 -50.22
CA CYS A 18 -1.61 5.38 -49.48
C CYS A 18 -0.75 6.15 -48.46
N VAL A 19 -0.21 7.32 -48.84
CA VAL A 19 0.55 8.19 -47.94
C VAL A 19 -0.32 8.70 -46.80
N GLY A 20 -1.57 9.08 -47.09
CA GLY A 20 -2.54 9.51 -46.09
C GLY A 20 -2.81 8.46 -45.02
N ILE A 21 -3.04 7.20 -45.42
CA ILE A 21 -3.25 6.08 -44.49
C ILE A 21 -2.01 5.84 -43.63
N TYR A 22 -0.82 5.83 -44.25
CA TYR A 22 0.43 5.60 -43.53
C TYR A 22 0.67 6.66 -42.45
N ASN A 23 0.45 7.93 -42.80
CA ASN A 23 0.58 9.04 -41.86
C ASN A 23 -0.42 8.93 -40.71
N HIS A 24 -1.69 8.61 -41.02
CA HIS A 24 -2.72 8.44 -40.01
C HIS A 24 -2.38 7.33 -39.01
N MET A 25 -1.89 6.19 -39.49
CA MET A 25 -1.46 5.08 -38.64
C MET A 25 -0.29 5.46 -37.72
N ILE A 26 0.67 6.24 -38.22
CA ILE A 26 1.78 6.76 -37.41
C ILE A 26 1.25 7.71 -36.33
N THR A 27 0.33 8.61 -36.67
CA THR A 27 -0.27 9.54 -35.71
C THR A 27 -0.97 8.78 -34.58
N LEU A 28 -1.80 7.79 -34.91
CA LEU A 28 -2.46 6.96 -33.90
C LEU A 28 -1.48 6.20 -33.01
N ARG A 29 -0.40 5.65 -33.59
CA ARG A 29 0.66 4.97 -32.83
C ARG A 29 1.34 5.91 -31.83
N ASN A 30 1.60 7.15 -32.24
CA ASN A 30 2.22 8.16 -31.38
C ASN A 30 1.26 8.60 -30.27
N LEU A 31 -0.03 8.80 -30.59
CA LEU A 31 -1.05 9.12 -29.60
C LEU A 31 -1.17 8.06 -28.51
N TYR A 32 -1.23 6.78 -28.89
CA TYR A 32 -1.27 5.67 -27.94
C TYR A 32 -0.04 5.66 -27.03
N ARG A 33 1.17 5.80 -27.60
CA ARG A 33 2.41 5.83 -26.82
C ARG A 33 2.44 6.98 -25.83
N ASN A 34 2.05 8.19 -26.25
CA ASN A 34 2.02 9.36 -25.39
C ASN A 34 1.01 9.18 -24.22
N ALA A 35 -0.17 8.65 -24.51
CA ALA A 35 -1.18 8.35 -23.49
C ALA A 35 -0.66 7.31 -22.49
N PHE A 36 -0.01 6.25 -22.98
CA PHE A 36 0.57 5.23 -22.13
C PHE A 36 1.70 5.76 -21.24
N THR A 37 2.57 6.62 -21.76
CA THR A 37 3.62 7.28 -20.97
C THR A 37 3.04 8.12 -19.82
N GLN A 38 1.91 8.80 -20.04
CA GLN A 38 1.25 9.56 -18.99
C GLN A 38 0.72 8.66 -17.87
N ILE A 39 0.17 7.50 -18.22
CA ILE A 39 -0.26 6.48 -17.25
C ILE A 39 0.94 5.94 -16.47
N ASP A 40 2.03 5.61 -17.17
CA ASP A 40 3.25 5.08 -16.55
C ASP A 40 3.85 6.03 -15.51
N ILE A 41 3.91 7.34 -15.82
CA ILE A 41 4.38 8.36 -14.87
C ILE A 41 3.49 8.40 -13.62
N GLN A 42 2.18 8.29 -13.77
CA GLN A 42 1.25 8.29 -12.63
C GLN A 42 1.42 7.04 -11.77
N LEU A 43 1.54 5.86 -12.39
CA LEU A 43 1.80 4.61 -11.69
C LEU A 43 3.14 4.66 -10.95
N LYS A 44 4.18 5.19 -11.60
CA LYS A 44 5.50 5.36 -10.99
C LYS A 44 5.43 6.26 -9.74
N ARG A 45 4.78 7.43 -9.83
CA ARG A 45 4.57 8.29 -8.65
C ARG A 45 3.83 7.56 -7.53
N ARG A 46 2.81 6.76 -7.85
CA ARG A 46 2.09 5.97 -6.84
C ARG A 46 3.01 4.97 -6.16
N TYR A 47 3.85 4.26 -6.92
CA TYR A 47 4.80 3.29 -6.37
C TYR A 47 5.91 3.96 -5.56
N ASP A 48 6.44 5.11 -6.02
CA ASP A 48 7.46 5.89 -5.31
C ASP A 48 6.96 6.42 -3.96
N LEU A 49 5.64 6.60 -3.79
CA LEU A 49 5.03 7.03 -2.53
C LEU A 49 4.76 5.88 -1.55
N ILE A 50 4.73 4.62 -1.99
CA ILE A 50 4.49 3.47 -1.09
C ILE A 50 5.56 3.38 0.01
N PRO A 51 6.86 3.50 -0.27
CA PRO A 51 7.89 3.51 0.77
C PRO A 51 7.64 4.57 1.84
N ASN A 52 7.23 5.78 1.45
CA ASN A 52 6.92 6.85 2.39
C ASN A 52 5.72 6.53 3.29
N LEU A 53 4.68 5.91 2.72
CA LEU A 53 3.53 5.44 3.50
C LEU A 53 3.92 4.30 4.47
N VAL A 54 4.78 3.39 4.03
CA VAL A 54 5.30 2.31 4.86
C VAL A 54 6.20 2.86 5.97
N GLU A 55 7.02 3.87 5.69
CA GLU A 55 7.88 4.54 6.66
C GLU A 55 7.06 5.33 7.69
N ALA A 56 6.01 6.02 7.26
CA ALA A 56 5.06 6.68 8.17
C ALA A 56 4.34 5.66 9.08
N ALA A 57 3.88 4.53 8.52
CA ALA A 57 3.27 3.46 9.31
C ALA A 57 4.28 2.82 10.27
N LYS A 58 5.52 2.56 9.82
CA LYS A 58 6.61 2.05 10.67
C LYS A 58 7.01 3.05 11.74
N GLY A 59 7.04 4.35 11.46
CA GLY A 59 7.32 5.42 12.40
C GLY A 59 6.28 5.49 13.50
N TYR A 60 4.99 5.39 13.15
CA TYR A 60 3.90 5.27 14.13
C TYR A 60 4.03 3.98 14.96
N LEU A 61 4.28 2.83 14.33
CA LEU A 61 4.49 1.57 15.07
C LEU A 61 5.77 1.58 15.91
N ALA A 62 6.80 2.34 15.53
CA ALA A 62 8.03 2.51 16.30
C ALA A 62 7.85 3.45 17.50
N HIS A 63 7.04 4.51 17.37
CA HIS A 63 6.63 5.32 18.52
C HIS A 63 5.78 4.51 19.51
N GLU A 64 4.95 3.60 19.01
CA GLU A 64 4.14 2.69 19.83
C GLU A 64 4.86 1.38 20.20
N ARG A 65 6.15 1.21 19.88
CA ARG A 65 6.89 -0.01 20.31
C ARG A 65 7.01 -0.10 21.82
N GLY A 66 7.26 1.04 22.48
CA GLY A 66 7.38 1.09 23.94
C GLY A 66 6.06 0.80 24.65
N THR A 67 4.94 1.28 24.11
CA THR A 67 3.60 0.97 24.64
C THR A 67 3.26 -0.51 24.41
N LEU A 68 3.59 -1.06 23.24
CA LEU A 68 3.43 -2.49 22.94
C LEU A 68 4.26 -3.36 23.90
N GLU A 69 5.53 -3.01 24.15
CA GLU A 69 6.39 -3.72 25.12
C GLU A 69 5.84 -3.66 26.55
N ALA A 70 5.32 -2.50 26.97
CA ALA A 70 4.70 -2.35 28.28
C ALA A 70 3.45 -3.25 28.44
N VAL A 71 2.61 -3.36 27.40
CA VAL A 71 1.46 -4.26 27.38
C VAL A 71 1.89 -5.72 27.40
N ILE A 72 2.91 -6.10 26.62
CA ILE A 72 3.44 -7.48 26.60
C ILE A 72 4.00 -7.86 27.98
N LYS A 73 4.76 -6.96 28.63
CA LYS A 73 5.28 -7.17 29.98
C LYS A 73 4.16 -7.32 31.00
N ALA A 74 3.17 -6.43 30.98
CA ALA A 74 2.01 -6.51 31.87
C ALA A 74 1.20 -7.80 31.66
N ARG A 75 1.03 -8.22 30.39
CA ARG A 75 0.37 -9.49 30.04
C ARG A 75 1.12 -10.67 30.61
N ASN A 76 2.44 -10.73 30.44
CA ASN A 76 3.24 -11.83 30.95
C ASN A 76 3.18 -11.90 32.49
N SER A 77 3.27 -10.76 33.18
CA SER A 77 3.13 -10.69 34.63
C SER A 77 1.76 -11.15 35.12
N ALA A 78 0.67 -10.77 34.45
CA ALA A 78 -0.68 -11.22 34.75
C ALA A 78 -0.83 -12.74 34.54
N LEU A 79 -0.24 -13.27 33.46
CA LEU A 79 -0.27 -14.69 33.12
C LEU A 79 0.50 -15.54 34.14
N ASP A 80 1.64 -15.05 34.61
CA ASP A 80 2.42 -15.70 35.68
C ASP A 80 1.69 -15.65 37.03
N ALA A 81 1.12 -14.50 37.39
CA ALA A 81 0.29 -14.37 38.60
C ALA A 81 -0.94 -15.28 38.54
N SER A 82 -1.55 -15.44 37.36
CA SER A 82 -2.69 -16.35 37.14
C SER A 82 -2.28 -17.80 37.35
N ARG A 83 -1.11 -18.22 36.87
CA ARG A 83 -0.57 -19.56 37.13
C ARG A 83 -0.32 -19.80 38.63
N THR A 84 0.27 -18.83 39.33
CA THR A 84 0.51 -18.93 40.78
C THR A 84 -0.81 -19.02 41.55
N ALA A 85 -1.81 -18.20 41.19
CA ALA A 85 -3.14 -18.27 41.80
C ALA A 85 -3.84 -19.60 41.49
N ALA A 86 -3.70 -20.13 40.28
CA ALA A 86 -4.26 -21.44 39.91
C ALA A 86 -3.61 -22.60 40.69
N GLN A 87 -2.33 -22.50 41.03
CA GLN A 87 -1.62 -23.48 41.87
C GLN A 87 -1.99 -23.37 43.36
N SER A 88 -2.50 -22.22 43.81
CA SER A 88 -2.88 -22.00 45.22
C SER A 88 -4.13 -21.12 45.34
N PRO A 89 -5.32 -21.61 44.96
CA PRO A 89 -6.54 -20.79 44.87
C PRO A 89 -7.03 -20.24 46.22
N GLY A 90 -6.69 -20.90 47.33
CA GLY A 90 -7.03 -20.46 48.68
C GLY A 90 -6.03 -19.47 49.31
N SER A 91 -4.93 -19.16 48.62
CA SER A 91 -3.92 -18.23 49.11
C SER A 91 -4.38 -16.79 48.88
N ALA A 92 -4.65 -16.07 49.97
CA ALA A 92 -4.97 -14.65 49.93
C ALA A 92 -3.86 -13.85 49.22
N ALA A 93 -2.59 -14.21 49.46
CA ALA A 93 -1.43 -13.57 48.85
C ALA A 93 -1.38 -13.78 47.31
N ALA A 94 -1.69 -14.99 46.84
CA ALA A 94 -1.70 -15.30 45.41
C ALA A 94 -2.84 -14.59 44.67
N MET A 95 -4.02 -14.50 45.31
CA MET A 95 -5.17 -13.76 44.76
C MET A 95 -4.93 -12.24 44.75
N THR A 96 -4.26 -11.68 45.77
CA THR A 96 -3.88 -10.25 45.75
C THR A 96 -2.81 -9.95 44.69
N GLY A 97 -1.86 -10.87 44.45
CA GLY A 97 -0.88 -10.73 43.39
C GLY A 97 -1.51 -10.77 42.00
N LEU A 98 -2.48 -11.65 41.80
CA LEU A 98 -3.27 -11.72 40.57
C LEU A 98 -4.07 -10.44 40.33
N SER A 99 -4.82 -9.95 41.32
CA SER A 99 -5.63 -8.74 41.14
C SER A 99 -4.80 -7.50 40.81
N GLN A 100 -3.60 -7.39 41.39
CA GLN A 100 -2.67 -6.30 41.11
C GLN A 100 -2.08 -6.40 39.69
N ALA A 101 -1.71 -7.62 39.24
CA ALA A 101 -1.19 -7.84 37.89
C ALA A 101 -2.25 -7.61 36.81
N GLU A 102 -3.50 -8.03 37.05
CA GLU A 102 -4.64 -7.76 36.16
C GLU A 102 -4.97 -6.25 36.09
N GLY A 103 -4.91 -5.54 37.22
CA GLY A 103 -5.05 -4.08 37.25
C GLY A 103 -3.97 -3.35 36.44
N ALA A 104 -2.73 -3.83 36.51
CA ALA A 104 -1.62 -3.30 35.71
C ALA A 104 -1.80 -3.57 34.21
N LEU A 105 -2.29 -4.75 33.84
CA LEU A 105 -2.64 -5.10 32.46
C LEU A 105 -3.77 -4.22 31.91
N SER A 106 -4.84 -4.04 32.69
CA SER A 106 -5.97 -3.17 32.32
C SER A 106 -5.51 -1.72 32.08
N GLY A 107 -4.65 -1.18 32.96
CA GLY A 107 -4.08 0.15 32.79
C GLY A 107 -3.14 0.27 31.59
N ALA A 108 -2.39 -0.77 31.25
CA ALA A 108 -1.55 -0.80 30.06
C ALA A 108 -2.39 -0.86 28.77
N LEU A 109 -3.47 -1.64 28.75
CA LEU A 109 -4.42 -1.71 27.64
C LEU A 109 -5.17 -0.39 27.44
N SER A 110 -5.57 0.28 28.53
CA SER A 110 -6.20 1.61 28.44
C SER A 110 -5.28 2.66 27.83
N ARG A 111 -3.97 2.58 28.02
CA ARG A 111 -2.99 3.50 27.40
C ARG A 111 -2.70 3.20 25.94
N LEU A 112 -2.93 1.96 25.49
CA LEU A 112 -2.79 1.57 24.09
C LEU A 112 -4.02 1.91 23.24
N LEU A 113 -5.19 2.05 23.88
CA LEU A 113 -6.46 2.36 23.23
C LEU A 113 -6.83 3.85 23.27
N ALA A 114 -6.08 4.67 24.02
CA ALA A 114 -6.28 6.11 24.16
C ALA A 114 -5.42 6.88 23.14
#